data_AF-A0A6N6TE66-F1
#
_entry.id   AF-A0A6N6TE66-F1
#
_cell.length_a   1.000
_cell.length_b   1.000
_cell.length_c   1.000
_cell.angle_alpha   90.00
_cell.angle_beta   90.00
_cell.angle_gamma   90.00
#
_symmetry.space_group_name_H-M   'P 1'
#
loop_
_entity.id
_entity.type
_entity.pdbx_description
1 polymer ?
#
loop_
_entity_poly.entity_id
_entity_poly.type
_entity_poly.pdbx_seq_one_letter_code
_entity_poly.pdbx_strand_id
1 'polypeptide(L)'
;MLVPFVIDVDSLAPDPGWTPAQLQTCHQSLLDVWQRIGILKHDTDSFETSRLKQAVQQLPQKIRPQWLAMLQRNLLLACGNGWDGNVTPNSINQLAGIAQVALVDDTRAEVDFGLSEEVLSSPAQGIPNVEVCRILAAAHAKTFRDALARSTAHIEPKETFRDIWTQRFKSLACTPIKRVVIVDRFVIGQLFNPPHQKLSGLDRFLRLLDADASGPRHVTLYSSWADLPRATGMAEIEAELNQVINQLHYRNIKQLKVVMLPNMIFGDVAHDRFIRFEGLVWDIGLGLKIFEGAFAAERSSATFKAEKLAVDGYKKVEAELAGHPQAKSRILPS
;
A
#
# COMPACT_ATOMS: atom_id res chain seq x y z
N MET A 1 -1.12 -5.07 6.22
CA MET A 1 -0.70 -4.74 4.86
C MET A 1 -1.88 -4.80 3.93
N LEU A 2 -1.88 -4.05 2.81
CA LEU A 2 -3.09 -3.88 2.00
C LEU A 2 -3.80 -5.20 1.74
N VAL A 3 -5.11 -5.20 1.93
CA VAL A 3 -5.96 -6.39 1.86
C VAL A 3 -6.75 -6.36 0.56
N PRO A 4 -6.41 -7.21 -0.43
CA PRO A 4 -7.22 -7.41 -1.60
C PRO A 4 -8.56 -8.01 -1.17
N PHE A 5 -9.66 -7.39 -1.58
CA PHE A 5 -10.99 -7.89 -1.26
C PHE A 5 -11.93 -7.74 -2.45
N VAL A 6 -12.92 -8.61 -2.51
CA VAL A 6 -14.02 -8.53 -3.47
C VAL A 6 -15.34 -8.32 -2.72
N ILE A 7 -16.32 -7.84 -3.45
CA ILE A 7 -17.71 -7.77 -3.00
C ILE A 7 -18.52 -8.57 -4.00
N ASP A 8 -19.36 -9.47 -3.51
CA ASP A 8 -20.40 -10.06 -4.32
C ASP A 8 -21.32 -8.97 -4.86
N VAL A 9 -21.41 -8.86 -6.18
CA VAL A 9 -22.07 -7.73 -6.80
C VAL A 9 -23.56 -7.67 -6.45
N ASP A 10 -24.21 -8.83 -6.33
CA ASP A 10 -25.63 -8.90 -5.98
C ASP A 10 -25.85 -8.54 -4.50
N SER A 11 -24.88 -8.87 -3.63
CA SER A 11 -24.87 -8.51 -2.21
C SER A 11 -24.64 -7.02 -1.93
N LEU A 12 -24.27 -6.23 -2.95
CA LEU A 12 -24.10 -4.78 -2.78
C LEU A 12 -25.44 -4.04 -2.72
N ALA A 13 -26.51 -4.66 -3.23
CA ALA A 13 -27.85 -4.09 -3.17
C ALA A 13 -28.34 -4.01 -1.71
N PRO A 14 -29.03 -2.93 -1.32
CA PRO A 14 -29.61 -2.82 0.01
C PRO A 14 -30.59 -3.96 0.28
N ASP A 15 -30.48 -4.60 1.45
CA ASP A 15 -31.54 -5.46 1.95
C ASP A 15 -32.82 -4.61 2.14
N PRO A 16 -33.97 -5.01 1.56
CA PRO A 16 -35.24 -4.29 1.70
C PRO A 16 -35.70 -4.09 3.15
N GLY A 17 -35.27 -4.96 4.07
CA GLY A 17 -35.56 -4.89 5.49
C GLY A 17 -34.71 -3.89 6.27
N TRP A 18 -33.65 -3.34 5.67
CA TRP A 18 -32.76 -2.40 6.37
C TRP A 18 -33.37 -1.01 6.48
N THR A 19 -33.23 -0.42 7.67
CA THR A 19 -33.50 1.01 7.85
C THR A 19 -32.49 1.87 7.09
N PRO A 20 -32.84 3.11 6.70
CA PRO A 20 -31.89 4.02 6.07
C PRO A 20 -30.61 4.26 6.89
N ALA A 21 -30.71 4.21 8.22
CA ALA A 21 -29.56 4.36 9.12
C ALA A 21 -28.63 3.16 9.06
N GLN A 22 -29.16 1.93 9.13
CA GLN A 22 -28.37 0.70 9.01
C GLN A 22 -27.63 0.63 7.67
N LEU A 23 -28.34 0.96 6.58
CA LEU A 23 -27.76 1.00 5.25
C LEU A 23 -26.58 1.99 5.19
N GLN A 24 -26.78 3.21 5.70
CA GLN A 24 -25.72 4.21 5.74
C GLN A 24 -24.52 3.75 6.58
N THR A 25 -24.75 3.19 7.76
CA THR A 25 -23.68 2.68 8.64
C THR A 25 -22.90 1.55 8.00
N CYS A 26 -23.58 0.59 7.37
CA CYS A 26 -22.95 -0.54 6.68
C CYS A 26 -21.99 -0.05 5.58
N HIS A 27 -22.49 0.76 4.65
CA HIS A 27 -21.65 1.25 3.56
C HIS A 27 -20.54 2.17 4.07
N GLN A 28 -20.80 3.04 5.04
CA GLN A 28 -19.74 3.90 5.60
C GLN A 28 -18.62 3.06 6.22
N SER A 29 -18.96 2.04 7.01
CA SER A 29 -17.97 1.14 7.62
C SER A 29 -17.10 0.42 6.58
N LEU A 30 -17.73 -0.07 5.50
CA LEU A 30 -17.02 -0.68 4.37
C LEU A 30 -16.10 0.32 3.65
N LEU A 31 -16.61 1.52 3.36
CA LEU A 31 -15.80 2.55 2.70
C LEU A 31 -14.61 2.95 3.59
N ASP A 32 -14.80 3.09 4.90
CA ASP A 32 -13.73 3.45 5.84
C ASP A 32 -12.62 2.39 5.87
N VAL A 33 -12.97 1.09 5.92
CA VAL A 33 -11.96 0.03 5.91
C VAL A 33 -11.25 -0.07 4.55
N TRP A 34 -11.99 0.08 3.44
CA TRP A 34 -11.40 0.12 2.10
C TRP A 34 -10.41 1.27 1.97
N GLN A 35 -10.79 2.48 2.39
CA GLN A 35 -9.92 3.66 2.33
C GLN A 35 -8.60 3.43 3.06
N ARG A 36 -8.65 2.79 4.23
CA ARG A 36 -7.51 2.69 5.13
C ARG A 36 -6.53 1.62 4.72
N ILE A 37 -7.00 0.46 4.28
CA ILE A 37 -6.14 -0.70 4.02
C ILE A 37 -6.61 -1.61 2.88
N GLY A 38 -7.70 -1.31 2.19
CA GLY A 38 -8.27 -2.22 1.19
C GLY A 38 -7.75 -2.00 -0.23
N ILE A 39 -7.77 -3.06 -1.03
CA ILE A 39 -7.69 -3.01 -2.50
C ILE A 39 -8.95 -3.67 -3.02
N LEU A 40 -9.90 -2.89 -3.53
CA LEU A 40 -11.12 -3.45 -4.09
C LEU A 40 -10.78 -4.10 -5.44
N LYS A 41 -11.17 -5.35 -5.58
CA LYS A 41 -11.03 -6.14 -6.79
C LYS A 41 -12.39 -6.20 -7.49
N HIS A 42 -12.41 -5.99 -8.81
CA HIS A 42 -13.63 -6.03 -9.60
C HIS A 42 -13.58 -7.10 -10.69
N ASP A 43 -14.76 -7.48 -11.17
CA ASP A 43 -14.96 -8.37 -12.30
C ASP A 43 -14.55 -7.69 -13.61
N THR A 44 -14.15 -8.48 -14.61
CA THR A 44 -13.64 -8.04 -15.92
C THR A 44 -12.31 -7.26 -15.89
N ASP A 45 -11.73 -7.02 -17.06
CA ASP A 45 -10.46 -6.29 -17.23
C ASP A 45 -10.61 -4.76 -17.12
N SER A 46 -11.83 -4.24 -17.25
CA SER A 46 -12.11 -2.80 -17.21
C SER A 46 -13.25 -2.49 -16.25
N PHE A 47 -13.02 -1.54 -15.35
CA PHE A 47 -14.04 -1.14 -14.38
C PHE A 47 -15.32 -0.62 -15.04
N GLU A 48 -15.22 0.09 -16.17
CA GLU A 48 -16.39 0.67 -16.84
C GLU A 48 -17.36 -0.39 -17.38
N THR A 49 -16.87 -1.59 -17.68
CA THR A 49 -17.67 -2.74 -18.13
C THR A 49 -18.03 -3.71 -17.01
N SER A 50 -17.53 -3.47 -15.79
CA SER A 50 -17.72 -4.37 -14.65
C SER A 50 -19.17 -4.35 -14.14
N ARG A 51 -19.64 -5.49 -13.65
CA ARG A 51 -20.90 -5.59 -12.93
C ARG A 51 -20.86 -4.80 -11.63
N LEU A 52 -19.70 -4.71 -10.97
CA LEU A 52 -19.54 -3.84 -9.79
C LEU A 52 -19.92 -2.38 -10.12
N LYS A 53 -19.50 -1.85 -11.27
CA LYS A 53 -19.88 -0.50 -11.71
C LYS A 53 -21.39 -0.37 -11.87
N GLN A 54 -22.04 -1.36 -12.46
CA GLN A 54 -23.49 -1.36 -12.66
C GLN A 54 -24.23 -1.37 -11.30
N ALA A 55 -23.82 -2.22 -10.36
CA ALA A 55 -24.41 -2.26 -9.02
C ALA A 55 -24.21 -0.95 -8.26
N VAL A 56 -23.02 -0.34 -8.34
CA VAL A 56 -22.79 0.98 -7.73
C VAL A 56 -23.71 2.06 -8.31
N GLN A 57 -24.05 2.01 -9.60
CA GLN A 57 -24.96 2.98 -10.21
C GLN A 57 -26.40 2.84 -9.72
N GLN A 58 -26.79 1.64 -9.31
CA GLN A 58 -28.11 1.31 -8.77
C GLN A 58 -28.23 1.61 -7.26
N LEU A 59 -27.12 1.93 -6.58
CA LEU A 59 -27.16 2.32 -5.17
C LEU A 59 -28.04 3.57 -4.94
N PRO A 60 -28.67 3.69 -3.75
CA PRO A 60 -29.48 4.85 -3.41
C PRO A 60 -28.73 6.17 -3.53
N GLN A 61 -29.44 7.25 -3.90
CA GLN A 61 -28.87 8.57 -4.19
C GLN A 61 -28.03 9.16 -3.04
N LYS A 62 -28.34 8.80 -1.78
CA LYS A 62 -27.58 9.28 -0.61
C LYS A 62 -26.20 8.62 -0.47
N ILE A 63 -26.02 7.40 -0.98
CA ILE A 63 -24.83 6.56 -0.78
C ILE A 63 -23.98 6.51 -2.05
N ARG A 64 -24.61 6.45 -3.22
CA ARG A 64 -23.94 6.39 -4.52
C ARG A 64 -22.84 7.44 -4.72
N PRO A 65 -23.02 8.74 -4.38
CA PRO A 65 -21.96 9.73 -4.54
C PRO A 65 -20.70 9.42 -3.72
N GLN A 66 -20.86 8.83 -2.52
CA GLN A 66 -19.74 8.43 -1.68
C GLN A 66 -18.94 7.30 -2.33
N TRP A 67 -19.63 6.28 -2.84
CA TRP A 67 -19.00 5.19 -3.61
C TRP A 67 -18.26 5.69 -4.84
N LEU A 68 -18.89 6.56 -5.64
CA LEU A 68 -18.25 7.13 -6.83
C LEU A 68 -17.00 7.94 -6.47
N ALA A 69 -17.04 8.72 -5.39
CA ALA A 69 -15.87 9.43 -4.89
C ALA A 69 -14.76 8.47 -4.41
N MET A 70 -15.13 7.35 -3.80
CA MET A 70 -14.19 6.33 -3.31
C MET A 70 -13.52 5.57 -4.46
N LEU A 71 -14.27 5.19 -5.48
CA LEU A 71 -13.76 4.54 -6.70
C LEU A 71 -12.76 5.40 -7.47
N GLN A 72 -12.89 6.73 -7.40
CA GLN A 72 -11.95 7.66 -8.04
C GLN A 72 -10.64 7.83 -7.28
N ARG A 73 -10.61 7.49 -5.98
CA ARG A 73 -9.52 7.87 -5.07
C ARG A 73 -8.72 6.69 -4.51
N ASN A 74 -9.36 5.53 -4.37
CA ASN A 74 -8.76 4.37 -3.74
C ASN A 74 -8.32 3.32 -4.76
N LEU A 75 -7.51 2.37 -4.28
CA LEU A 75 -7.05 1.27 -5.12
C LEU A 75 -8.22 0.37 -5.53
N LEU A 76 -8.37 0.27 -6.84
CA LEU A 76 -9.34 -0.54 -7.54
C LEU A 76 -8.60 -1.29 -8.66
N LEU A 77 -8.68 -2.62 -8.68
CA LEU A 77 -7.96 -3.44 -9.66
C LEU A 77 -8.88 -4.52 -10.24
N ALA A 78 -8.65 -4.89 -11.49
CA ALA A 78 -9.27 -6.07 -12.08
C ALA A 78 -8.80 -7.36 -11.39
N CYS A 79 -9.65 -8.38 -11.37
CA CYS A 79 -9.24 -9.75 -11.01
C CYS A 79 -8.39 -10.39 -12.11
N GLY A 80 -8.69 -10.11 -13.39
CA GLY A 80 -7.90 -10.55 -14.55
C GLY A 80 -7.94 -12.06 -14.81
N ASN A 81 -8.88 -12.79 -14.21
CA ASN A 81 -9.00 -14.25 -14.27
C ASN A 81 -10.35 -14.72 -14.83
N GLY A 82 -11.18 -13.80 -15.35
CA GLY A 82 -12.52 -14.10 -15.85
C GLY A 82 -13.59 -14.31 -14.77
N TRP A 83 -13.31 -13.99 -13.49
CA TRP A 83 -14.32 -14.00 -12.43
C TRP A 83 -15.50 -13.07 -12.77
N ASP A 84 -16.71 -13.55 -12.53
CA ASP A 84 -17.97 -12.96 -13.00
C ASP A 84 -18.61 -11.96 -12.01
N GLY A 85 -17.95 -11.69 -10.88
CA GLY A 85 -18.47 -10.79 -9.85
C GLY A 85 -19.36 -11.47 -8.80
N ASN A 86 -19.71 -12.74 -8.97
CA ASN A 86 -20.49 -13.48 -8.00
C ASN A 86 -19.58 -14.24 -7.03
N VAL A 87 -19.77 -14.10 -5.72
CA VAL A 87 -19.07 -14.88 -4.71
C VAL A 87 -19.97 -16.04 -4.30
N THR A 88 -19.65 -17.26 -4.73
CA THR A 88 -20.39 -18.49 -4.41
C THR A 88 -19.40 -19.60 -4.10
N PRO A 89 -19.81 -20.73 -3.50
CA PRO A 89 -18.94 -21.89 -3.30
C PRO A 89 -18.29 -22.40 -4.61
N ASN A 90 -18.93 -22.18 -5.75
CA ASN A 90 -18.41 -22.59 -7.06
C ASN A 90 -17.39 -21.61 -7.63
N SER A 91 -17.55 -20.30 -7.36
CA SER A 91 -16.67 -19.25 -7.90
C SER A 91 -15.54 -18.84 -6.95
N ILE A 92 -15.65 -19.13 -5.65
CA ILE A 92 -14.65 -18.73 -4.63
C ILE A 92 -13.25 -19.28 -4.93
N ASN A 93 -13.14 -20.45 -5.59
CA ASN A 93 -11.88 -21.03 -6.06
C ASN A 93 -11.12 -20.13 -7.04
N GLN A 94 -11.83 -19.33 -7.83
CA GLN A 94 -11.21 -18.38 -8.75
C GLN A 94 -10.53 -17.23 -8.01
N LEU A 95 -10.92 -16.96 -6.77
CA LEU A 95 -10.40 -15.85 -5.97
C LEU A 95 -9.14 -16.22 -5.16
N ALA A 96 -8.74 -17.49 -5.17
CA ALA A 96 -7.53 -17.95 -4.51
C ALA A 96 -6.29 -17.22 -5.05
N GLY A 97 -5.55 -16.54 -4.17
CA GLY A 97 -4.38 -15.74 -4.53
C GLY A 97 -4.70 -14.36 -5.13
N ILE A 98 -5.97 -14.04 -5.37
CA ILE A 98 -6.43 -12.74 -5.90
C ILE A 98 -7.03 -11.87 -4.80
N ALA A 99 -7.87 -12.47 -3.96
CA ALA A 99 -8.52 -11.83 -2.83
C ALA A 99 -8.13 -12.53 -1.52
N GLN A 100 -8.23 -11.81 -0.42
CA GLN A 100 -8.11 -12.33 0.94
C GLN A 100 -9.43 -12.23 1.71
N VAL A 101 -10.32 -11.31 1.31
CA VAL A 101 -11.66 -11.18 1.87
C VAL A 101 -12.68 -11.17 0.74
N ALA A 102 -13.76 -11.92 0.89
CA ALA A 102 -14.92 -11.89 0.01
C ALA A 102 -16.14 -11.47 0.83
N LEU A 103 -16.74 -10.34 0.46
CA LEU A 103 -17.89 -9.77 1.15
C LEU A 103 -19.19 -10.23 0.49
N VAL A 104 -20.11 -10.76 1.28
CA VAL A 104 -21.41 -11.28 0.85
C VAL A 104 -22.53 -10.77 1.76
N ASP A 105 -23.77 -10.78 1.27
CA ASP A 105 -24.95 -10.48 2.10
C ASP A 105 -25.25 -11.61 3.09
N ASP A 106 -26.20 -11.39 3.99
CA ASP A 106 -26.57 -12.35 5.03
C ASP A 106 -27.16 -13.64 4.47
N THR A 107 -27.98 -13.52 3.42
CA THR A 107 -28.62 -14.69 2.79
C THR A 107 -27.55 -15.60 2.22
N ARG A 108 -26.57 -15.03 1.51
CA ARG A 108 -25.50 -15.78 0.88
C ARG A 108 -24.50 -16.31 1.90
N ALA A 109 -24.21 -15.56 2.96
CA ALA A 109 -23.41 -16.06 4.08
C ALA A 109 -24.03 -17.32 4.70
N GLU A 110 -25.34 -17.33 4.92
CA GLU A 110 -26.06 -18.43 5.60
C GLU A 110 -26.31 -19.61 4.68
N VAL A 111 -26.91 -19.35 3.51
CA VAL A 111 -27.38 -20.40 2.60
C VAL A 111 -26.23 -21.03 1.83
N ASP A 112 -25.35 -20.21 1.26
CA ASP A 112 -24.31 -20.71 0.36
C ASP A 112 -23.05 -21.11 1.11
N PHE A 113 -22.69 -20.37 2.16
CA PHE A 113 -21.44 -20.58 2.93
C PHE A 113 -21.65 -21.21 4.31
N GLY A 114 -22.89 -21.38 4.77
CA GLY A 114 -23.20 -22.07 6.03
C GLY A 114 -22.74 -21.33 7.29
N LEU A 115 -22.58 -20.00 7.23
CA LEU A 115 -22.28 -19.19 8.42
C LEU A 115 -23.55 -19.13 9.28
N SER A 116 -23.44 -19.43 10.57
CA SER A 116 -24.55 -19.17 11.50
C SER A 116 -24.77 -17.65 11.67
N GLU A 117 -25.91 -17.26 12.23
CA GLU A 117 -26.24 -15.86 12.52
C GLU A 117 -25.18 -15.17 13.40
N GLU A 118 -24.57 -15.90 14.34
CA GLU A 118 -23.54 -15.37 15.25
C GLU A 118 -22.15 -15.26 14.61
N VAL A 119 -21.92 -15.91 13.47
CA VAL A 119 -20.62 -15.94 12.80
C VAL A 119 -20.56 -14.85 11.74
N LEU A 120 -19.72 -13.84 12.01
CA LEU A 120 -19.55 -12.67 11.12
C LEU A 120 -18.67 -12.98 9.89
N SER A 121 -17.72 -13.89 10.05
CA SER A 121 -16.81 -14.32 9.00
C SER A 121 -16.23 -15.69 9.28
N SER A 122 -15.84 -16.40 8.22
CA SER A 122 -15.10 -17.66 8.31
C SER A 122 -14.21 -17.86 7.08
N PRO A 123 -13.14 -18.69 7.17
CA PRO A 123 -12.41 -19.10 5.99
C PRO A 123 -13.33 -19.88 5.03
N ALA A 124 -13.22 -19.59 3.73
CA ALA A 124 -13.92 -20.33 2.70
C ALA A 124 -13.54 -21.82 2.73
N GLN A 125 -14.54 -22.71 2.59
CA GLN A 125 -14.27 -24.14 2.49
C GLN A 125 -13.37 -24.45 1.29
N GLY A 126 -12.32 -25.24 1.51
CA GLY A 126 -11.34 -25.58 0.49
C GLY A 126 -10.31 -24.48 0.15
N ILE A 127 -10.50 -23.24 0.64
CA ILE A 127 -9.61 -22.11 0.38
C ILE A 127 -9.39 -21.31 1.67
N PRO A 128 -8.57 -21.82 2.60
CA PRO A 128 -8.39 -21.20 3.92
C PRO A 128 -7.78 -19.79 3.88
N ASN A 129 -7.24 -19.38 2.73
CA ASN A 129 -6.62 -18.07 2.52
C ASN A 129 -7.63 -16.98 2.11
N VAL A 130 -8.89 -17.33 1.85
CA VAL A 130 -9.98 -16.38 1.56
C VAL A 130 -10.98 -16.41 2.70
N GLU A 131 -11.15 -15.29 3.37
CA GLU A 131 -12.16 -15.09 4.41
C GLU A 131 -13.47 -14.64 3.77
N VAL A 132 -14.54 -15.41 3.93
CA VAL A 132 -15.91 -14.98 3.58
C VAL A 132 -16.49 -14.24 4.77
N CYS A 133 -16.99 -13.03 4.55
CA CYS A 133 -17.49 -12.16 5.60
C CYS A 133 -18.79 -11.48 5.18
N ARG A 134 -19.73 -11.36 6.12
CA ARG A 134 -20.96 -10.59 5.92
C ARG A 134 -20.59 -9.13 5.64
N ILE A 135 -21.19 -8.52 4.62
CA ILE A 135 -20.86 -7.15 4.19
C ILE A 135 -21.09 -6.12 5.31
N LEU A 136 -22.13 -6.34 6.13
CA LEU A 136 -22.43 -5.52 7.32
C LEU A 136 -21.34 -5.57 8.38
N ALA A 137 -20.54 -6.63 8.38
CA ALA A 137 -19.46 -6.88 9.32
C ALA A 137 -18.07 -6.70 8.68
N ALA A 138 -17.98 -6.05 7.51
CA ALA A 138 -16.72 -5.91 6.79
C ALA A 138 -15.57 -5.40 7.69
N ALA A 139 -15.78 -4.35 8.49
CA ALA A 139 -14.75 -3.85 9.41
C ALA A 139 -14.30 -4.84 10.51
N HIS A 140 -15.09 -5.90 10.76
CA HIS A 140 -14.81 -6.95 11.73
C HIS A 140 -14.14 -8.19 11.14
N ALA A 141 -14.03 -8.28 9.80
CA ALA A 141 -13.27 -9.35 9.15
C ALA A 141 -11.87 -9.42 9.77
N LYS A 142 -11.46 -10.64 10.17
CA LYS A 142 -10.18 -10.88 10.85
C LYS A 142 -9.02 -10.35 10.02
N THR A 143 -9.03 -10.58 8.72
CA THR A 143 -7.97 -10.14 7.80
C THR A 143 -7.81 -8.62 7.80
N PHE A 144 -8.92 -7.88 7.79
CA PHE A 144 -8.89 -6.41 7.87
C PHE A 144 -8.43 -5.93 9.25
N ARG A 145 -8.93 -6.50 10.35
CA ARG A 145 -8.49 -6.15 11.72
C ARG A 145 -7.00 -6.39 11.91
N ASP A 146 -6.50 -7.53 11.48
CA ASP A 146 -5.09 -7.88 11.55
C ASP A 146 -4.24 -6.93 10.69
N ALA A 147 -4.73 -6.53 9.51
CA ALA A 147 -4.06 -5.56 8.66
C ALA A 147 -4.01 -4.16 9.26
N LEU A 148 -5.09 -3.71 9.91
CA LEU A 148 -5.16 -2.43 10.64
C LEU A 148 -4.25 -2.44 11.87
N ALA A 149 -4.20 -3.53 12.63
CA ALA A 149 -3.28 -3.66 13.76
C ALA A 149 -1.81 -3.56 13.31
N ARG A 150 -1.46 -4.21 12.19
CA ARG A 150 -0.12 -4.09 11.58
C ARG A 150 0.17 -2.69 11.03
N SER A 151 -0.85 -1.91 10.69
CA SER A 151 -0.68 -0.59 10.08
C SER A 151 -0.16 0.47 11.05
N THR A 152 -0.21 0.20 12.36
CA THR A 152 0.29 1.08 13.43
C THR A 152 1.30 0.40 14.36
N ALA A 153 1.56 -0.89 14.15
CA ALA A 153 2.55 -1.62 14.93
C ALA A 153 3.97 -1.10 14.62
N HIS A 154 4.77 -0.94 15.67
CA HIS A 154 6.19 -0.66 15.56
C HIS A 154 6.92 -1.77 14.81
N ILE A 155 8.07 -1.43 14.24
CA ILE A 155 9.07 -2.42 13.85
C ILE A 155 9.93 -2.65 15.08
N GLU A 156 9.90 -3.87 15.61
CA GLU A 156 10.68 -4.26 16.77
C GLU A 156 12.09 -4.74 16.37
N PRO A 157 13.07 -4.63 17.28
CA PRO A 157 14.38 -5.21 17.06
C PRO A 157 14.28 -6.71 16.73
N LYS A 158 15.21 -7.19 15.90
CA LYS A 158 15.29 -8.59 15.41
C LYS A 158 14.25 -8.97 14.35
N GLU A 159 13.26 -8.13 14.04
CA GLU A 159 12.45 -8.34 12.84
C GLU A 159 13.35 -8.35 11.61
N THR A 160 13.19 -9.37 10.75
CA THR A 160 14.04 -9.47 9.57
C THR A 160 13.61 -8.46 8.54
N PHE A 161 14.54 -8.02 7.68
CA PHE A 161 14.20 -7.14 6.56
C PHE A 161 13.13 -7.74 5.65
N ARG A 162 13.07 -9.08 5.54
CA ARG A 162 12.09 -9.80 4.73
C ARG A 162 10.70 -9.75 5.35
N ASP A 163 10.61 -9.88 6.67
CA ASP A 163 9.35 -9.78 7.40
C ASP A 163 8.80 -8.36 7.30
N ILE A 164 9.65 -7.36 7.56
CA ILE A 164 9.31 -5.94 7.39
C ILE A 164 8.79 -5.68 5.97
N TRP A 165 9.52 -6.13 4.95
CA TRP A 165 9.10 -6.00 3.55
C TRP A 165 7.76 -6.67 3.29
N THR A 166 7.63 -7.95 3.65
CA THR A 166 6.43 -8.75 3.39
C THR A 166 5.19 -8.16 4.08
N GLN A 167 5.35 -7.73 5.33
CA GLN A 167 4.26 -7.22 6.14
C GLN A 167 3.90 -5.76 5.87
N ARG A 168 4.79 -4.97 5.25
CA ARG A 168 4.62 -3.51 5.13
C ARG A 168 4.78 -2.93 3.73
N PHE A 169 5.41 -3.63 2.79
CA PHE A 169 5.71 -3.04 1.48
C PHE A 169 5.37 -3.94 0.30
N LYS A 170 5.44 -5.26 0.46
CA LYS A 170 5.24 -6.21 -0.63
C LYS A 170 3.93 -6.01 -1.39
N SER A 171 2.80 -5.85 -0.70
CA SER A 171 1.52 -5.65 -1.39
C SER A 171 1.45 -4.31 -2.16
N LEU A 172 2.14 -3.26 -1.68
CA LEU A 172 2.28 -1.99 -2.42
C LEU A 172 3.14 -2.19 -3.66
N ALA A 173 4.25 -2.91 -3.51
CA ALA A 173 5.15 -3.25 -4.61
C ALA A 173 4.45 -4.13 -5.65
N CYS A 174 3.57 -5.06 -5.28
CA CYS A 174 2.82 -5.87 -6.24
C CYS A 174 1.62 -5.14 -6.87
N THR A 175 1.22 -3.98 -6.35
CA THR A 175 0.15 -3.15 -6.94
C THR A 175 0.72 -2.32 -8.09
N PRO A 176 -0.01 -2.03 -9.19
CA PRO A 176 0.49 -1.26 -10.34
C PRO A 176 0.70 0.26 -10.07
N ILE A 177 1.37 0.62 -8.96
CA ILE A 177 1.68 1.98 -8.52
C ILE A 177 3.00 2.47 -9.11
N LYS A 178 3.00 3.41 -10.05
CA LYS A 178 4.22 3.77 -10.79
C LYS A 178 5.20 4.60 -9.96
N ARG A 179 4.70 5.50 -9.10
CA ARG A 179 5.53 6.50 -8.42
C ARG A 179 5.80 6.12 -6.97
N VAL A 180 7.07 5.99 -6.63
CA VAL A 180 7.55 5.79 -5.26
C VAL A 180 8.38 7.00 -4.85
N VAL A 181 8.10 7.57 -3.70
CA VAL A 181 8.89 8.66 -3.11
C VAL A 181 9.43 8.21 -1.78
N ILE A 182 10.70 8.51 -1.53
CA ILE A 182 11.40 8.22 -0.29
C ILE A 182 11.91 9.56 0.23
N VAL A 183 11.48 9.95 1.42
CA VAL A 183 12.02 11.11 2.15
C VAL A 183 12.75 10.57 3.36
N ASP A 184 14.07 10.58 3.31
CA ASP A 184 14.91 10.13 4.40
C ASP A 184 16.18 10.95 4.46
N ARG A 185 16.32 11.71 5.54
CA ARG A 185 17.44 12.63 5.77
C ARG A 185 18.82 11.97 5.65
N PHE A 186 18.93 10.70 6.05
CA PHE A 186 20.22 10.03 6.27
C PHE A 186 20.53 8.93 5.26
N VAL A 187 19.61 8.63 4.34
CA VAL A 187 19.71 7.50 3.42
C VAL A 187 20.95 7.54 2.52
N ILE A 188 21.35 8.73 2.05
CA ILE A 188 22.56 8.86 1.22
C ILE A 188 23.83 8.75 2.08
N GLY A 189 23.85 9.32 3.29
CA GLY A 189 24.96 9.08 4.24
C GLY A 189 25.14 7.59 4.58
N GLN A 190 24.04 6.87 4.77
CA GLN A 190 24.00 5.42 5.00
C GLN A 190 24.46 4.60 3.80
N LEU A 191 24.21 5.09 2.57
CA LEU A 191 24.70 4.44 1.35
C LEU A 191 26.24 4.46 1.28
N PHE A 192 26.87 5.58 1.66
CA PHE A 192 28.33 5.73 1.64
C PHE A 192 29.03 5.06 2.83
N ASN A 193 28.32 4.87 3.95
CA ASN A 193 28.88 4.29 5.17
C ASN A 193 28.07 3.06 5.64
N PRO A 194 27.96 2.01 4.82
CA PRO A 194 27.17 0.85 5.19
C PRO A 194 27.84 0.08 6.35
N PRO A 195 27.07 -0.46 7.31
CA PRO A 195 27.63 -1.22 8.41
C PRO A 195 28.27 -2.53 7.92
N HIS A 196 29.60 -2.62 8.01
CA HIS A 196 30.45 -3.82 7.85
C HIS A 196 30.02 -4.80 6.75
N GLN A 197 30.29 -4.45 5.48
CA GLN A 197 30.07 -5.30 4.28
C GLN A 197 28.60 -5.71 4.01
N LYS A 198 27.63 -5.10 4.70
CA LYS A 198 26.20 -5.33 4.46
C LYS A 198 25.67 -4.32 3.45
N LEU A 199 24.62 -4.69 2.72
CA LEU A 199 23.88 -3.75 1.88
C LEU A 199 23.28 -2.63 2.74
N SER A 200 23.33 -1.40 2.23
CA SER A 200 22.61 -0.26 2.81
C SER A 200 21.09 -0.49 2.76
N GLY A 201 20.36 0.24 3.59
CA GLY A 201 18.89 0.16 3.59
C GLY A 201 18.28 0.52 2.23
N LEU A 202 18.86 1.51 1.55
CA LEU A 202 18.45 1.92 0.19
C LEU A 202 18.68 0.81 -0.83
N ASP A 203 19.88 0.25 -0.89
CA ASP A 203 20.20 -0.81 -1.84
C ASP A 203 19.23 -1.98 -1.66
N ARG A 204 19.06 -2.44 -0.42
CA ARG A 204 18.13 -3.54 -0.12
C ARG A 204 16.68 -3.20 -0.48
N PHE A 205 16.21 -2.00 -0.16
CA PHE A 205 14.87 -1.56 -0.51
C PHE A 205 14.65 -1.57 -2.03
N LEU A 206 15.59 -1.04 -2.81
CA LEU A 206 15.48 -0.99 -4.27
C LEU A 206 15.50 -2.39 -4.88
N ARG A 207 16.32 -3.33 -4.37
CA ARG A 207 16.29 -4.73 -4.82
C ARG A 207 14.96 -5.42 -4.55
N LEU A 208 14.39 -5.21 -3.36
CA LEU A 208 13.10 -5.80 -3.00
C LEU A 208 11.95 -5.20 -3.85
N LEU A 209 11.99 -3.88 -4.06
CA LEU A 209 11.05 -3.19 -4.94
C LEU A 209 11.18 -3.67 -6.38
N ASP A 210 12.40 -3.83 -6.89
CA ASP A 210 12.67 -4.33 -8.23
C ASP A 210 12.13 -5.76 -8.41
N ALA A 211 12.34 -6.63 -7.42
CA ALA A 211 11.93 -8.03 -7.49
C ALA A 211 10.40 -8.23 -7.43
N ASP A 212 9.70 -7.51 -6.55
CA ASP A 212 8.26 -7.70 -6.32
C ASP A 212 7.37 -6.74 -7.14
N ALA A 213 7.96 -5.81 -7.90
CA ALA A 213 7.21 -4.86 -8.72
C ALA A 213 6.42 -5.56 -9.83
N SER A 214 5.11 -5.30 -9.89
CA SER A 214 4.24 -5.74 -10.99
C SER A 214 4.38 -4.92 -12.28
N GLY A 215 5.29 -3.96 -12.32
CA GLY A 215 5.54 -3.13 -13.50
C GLY A 215 6.52 -1.99 -13.24
N PRO A 216 6.70 -1.09 -14.22
CA PRO A 216 7.65 0.01 -14.17
C PRO A 216 7.48 0.92 -12.94
N ARG A 217 8.60 1.26 -12.29
CA ARG A 217 8.68 2.16 -11.14
C ARG A 217 9.54 3.38 -11.43
N HIS A 218 9.11 4.52 -10.91
CA HIS A 218 9.87 5.76 -10.88
C HIS A 218 10.06 6.15 -9.41
N VAL A 219 11.29 6.08 -8.93
CA VAL A 219 11.65 6.37 -7.54
C VAL A 219 12.19 7.78 -7.45
N THR A 220 11.70 8.58 -6.49
CA THR A 220 12.30 9.87 -6.13
C THR A 220 12.78 9.82 -4.70
N LEU A 221 14.05 10.12 -4.47
CA LEU A 221 14.74 10.10 -3.20
C LEU A 221 15.07 11.53 -2.77
N TYR A 222 14.57 11.96 -1.63
CA TYR A 222 14.97 13.19 -0.97
C TYR A 222 15.86 12.84 0.23
N SER A 223 17.07 13.40 0.25
CA SER A 223 18.04 13.21 1.33
C SER A 223 18.79 14.50 1.63
N SER A 224 19.49 14.52 2.76
CA SER A 224 20.38 15.62 3.10
C SER A 224 21.84 15.31 2.78
N TRP A 225 22.68 16.34 2.74
CA TRP A 225 24.15 16.22 2.71
C TRP A 225 24.77 15.75 4.04
N ALA A 226 23.96 15.33 5.02
CA ALA A 226 24.46 14.85 6.31
C ALA A 226 25.25 13.54 6.18
N ASP A 227 26.22 13.37 7.08
CA ASP A 227 26.98 12.12 7.26
C ASP A 227 27.71 11.64 6.00
N LEU A 228 28.03 12.57 5.09
CA LEU A 228 28.83 12.30 3.90
C LEU A 228 30.31 12.60 4.11
N PRO A 229 31.22 11.86 3.45
CA PRO A 229 32.62 12.22 3.39
C PRO A 229 32.83 13.65 2.90
N ARG A 230 33.88 14.32 3.39
CA ARG A 230 34.24 15.66 2.93
C ARG A 230 34.47 15.66 1.41
N ALA A 231 34.03 16.72 0.74
CA ALA A 231 34.07 16.90 -0.72
C ALA A 231 33.14 16.00 -1.55
N THR A 232 32.23 15.22 -0.94
CA THR A 232 31.20 14.49 -1.69
C THR A 232 30.25 15.47 -2.40
N GLY A 233 30.19 15.39 -3.72
CA GLY A 233 29.28 16.15 -4.57
C GLY A 233 28.18 15.29 -5.18
N MET A 234 27.42 15.88 -6.11
CA MET A 234 26.36 15.15 -6.83
C MET A 234 26.92 14.05 -7.75
N ALA A 235 28.14 14.21 -8.27
CA ALA A 235 28.72 13.25 -9.21
C ALA A 235 29.09 11.94 -8.50
N GLU A 236 29.62 12.02 -7.29
CA GLU A 236 29.94 10.86 -6.45
C GLU A 236 28.66 10.13 -6.03
N ILE A 237 27.62 10.88 -5.63
CA ILE A 237 26.30 10.31 -5.32
C ILE A 237 25.72 9.60 -6.54
N GLU A 238 25.81 10.22 -7.72
CA GLU A 238 25.35 9.63 -8.97
C GLU A 238 26.09 8.33 -9.29
N ALA A 239 27.41 8.29 -9.10
CA ALA A 239 28.20 7.09 -9.29
C ALA A 239 27.78 5.95 -8.35
N GLU A 240 27.62 6.22 -7.05
CA GLU A 240 27.17 5.22 -6.08
C GLU A 240 25.76 4.71 -6.38
N LEU A 241 24.82 5.60 -6.71
CA LEU A 241 23.47 5.21 -7.08
C LEU A 241 23.44 4.39 -8.38
N ASN A 242 24.26 4.74 -9.38
CA ASN A 242 24.40 3.94 -10.59
C ASN A 242 24.91 2.53 -10.29
N GLN A 243 25.84 2.35 -9.33
CA GLN A 243 26.27 1.01 -8.93
C GLN A 243 25.10 0.19 -8.36
N VAL A 244 24.25 0.79 -7.53
CA VAL A 244 23.05 0.13 -6.99
C VAL A 244 22.06 -0.23 -8.10
N ILE A 245 21.75 0.72 -8.99
CA ILE A 245 20.81 0.52 -10.10
C ILE A 245 21.30 -0.58 -11.05
N ASN A 246 22.60 -0.58 -11.40
CA ASN A 246 23.18 -1.58 -12.30
C ASN A 246 23.14 -3.01 -11.74
N GLN A 247 22.95 -3.17 -10.42
CA GLN A 247 22.82 -4.47 -9.76
C GLN A 247 21.37 -4.96 -9.65
N LEU A 248 20.39 -4.18 -10.12
CA LEU A 248 19.00 -4.59 -10.16
C LEU A 248 18.77 -5.60 -11.28
N HIS A 249 18.17 -6.74 -10.93
CA HIS A 249 18.07 -7.89 -11.82
C HIS A 249 16.90 -7.77 -12.81
N TYR A 250 15.74 -7.34 -12.33
CA TYR A 250 14.49 -7.31 -13.10
C TYR A 250 14.32 -5.99 -13.87
N ARG A 251 15.07 -4.94 -13.48
CA ARG A 251 15.02 -3.60 -14.09
C ARG A 251 13.61 -3.03 -14.12
N ASN A 252 12.80 -3.31 -13.10
CA ASN A 252 11.47 -2.76 -12.95
C ASN A 252 11.52 -1.29 -12.51
N ILE A 253 12.57 -0.87 -11.79
CA ILE A 253 12.84 0.54 -11.57
C ILE A 253 13.39 1.12 -12.88
N LYS A 254 12.69 2.07 -13.50
CA LYS A 254 13.08 2.70 -14.78
C LYS A 254 13.78 4.04 -14.60
N GLN A 255 13.59 4.64 -13.43
CA GLN A 255 14.13 5.95 -13.12
C GLN A 255 14.34 6.07 -11.61
N LEU A 256 15.51 6.57 -11.22
CA LEU A 256 15.77 7.07 -9.88
C LEU A 256 16.12 8.55 -9.97
N LYS A 257 15.30 9.40 -9.35
CA LYS A 257 15.63 10.81 -9.14
C LYS A 257 16.16 10.97 -7.72
N VAL A 258 17.29 11.62 -7.54
CA VAL A 258 17.78 12.02 -6.22
C VAL A 258 17.74 13.54 -6.09
N VAL A 259 17.31 14.02 -4.93
CA VAL A 259 17.26 15.43 -4.55
C VAL A 259 17.98 15.59 -3.22
N MET A 260 19.04 16.37 -3.23
CA MET A 260 19.92 16.61 -2.09
C MET A 260 19.76 18.03 -1.58
N LEU A 261 19.58 18.19 -0.27
CA LEU A 261 19.45 19.49 0.39
C LEU A 261 20.43 19.65 1.55
N PRO A 262 20.82 20.88 1.92
CA PRO A 262 21.57 21.13 3.15
C PRO A 262 20.84 20.58 4.36
N ASN A 263 21.62 20.07 5.31
CA ASN A 263 21.11 19.35 6.47
C ASN A 263 20.14 20.18 7.33
N MET A 264 20.41 21.49 7.48
CA MET A 264 19.53 22.39 8.23
C MET A 264 18.19 22.56 7.53
N ILE A 265 18.20 22.86 6.23
CA ILE A 265 16.98 23.04 5.42
C ILE A 265 16.13 21.77 5.41
N PHE A 266 16.76 20.61 5.21
CA PHE A 266 16.02 19.34 5.27
C PHE A 266 15.36 19.16 6.63
N GLY A 267 16.09 19.47 7.71
CA GLY A 267 15.58 19.43 9.07
C GLY A 267 14.37 20.34 9.28
N ASP A 268 14.37 21.55 8.74
CA ASP A 268 13.28 22.53 8.93
C ASP A 268 12.01 22.18 8.12
N VAL A 269 12.17 21.54 6.97
CA VAL A 269 11.06 21.22 6.05
C VAL A 269 10.50 19.81 6.32
N ALA A 270 11.36 18.84 6.62
CA ALA A 270 11.02 17.43 6.70
C ALA A 270 11.67 16.77 7.93
N HIS A 271 11.01 16.90 9.08
CA HIS A 271 11.39 16.19 10.30
C HIS A 271 11.12 14.68 10.21
N ASP A 272 10.02 14.32 9.55
CA ASP A 272 9.57 12.94 9.43
C ASP A 272 10.22 12.24 8.24
N ARG A 273 10.48 10.94 8.42
CA ARG A 273 10.99 10.06 7.37
C ARG A 273 9.85 9.19 6.89
N PHE A 274 9.63 9.14 5.58
CA PHE A 274 8.51 8.42 5.02
C PHE A 274 8.79 7.84 3.63
N ILE A 275 8.00 6.83 3.28
CA ILE A 275 7.97 6.20 1.96
C ILE A 275 6.54 6.29 1.43
N ARG A 276 6.36 6.92 0.27
CA ARG A 276 5.06 7.10 -0.38
C ARG A 276 4.97 6.32 -1.68
N PHE A 277 3.94 5.49 -1.78
CA PHE A 277 3.48 4.82 -2.99
C PHE A 277 2.21 5.54 -3.48
N GLU A 278 2.38 6.53 -4.35
CA GLU A 278 1.28 7.40 -4.81
C GLU A 278 0.39 7.95 -3.68
N GLY A 279 -0.80 7.38 -3.48
CA GLY A 279 -1.77 7.79 -2.47
C GLY A 279 -1.55 7.19 -1.08
N LEU A 280 -0.45 6.45 -0.87
CA LEU A 280 -0.27 5.60 0.31
C LEU A 280 1.10 5.86 0.93
N VAL A 281 1.16 6.14 2.23
CA VAL A 281 2.36 6.59 2.93
C VAL A 281 2.66 5.68 4.11
N TRP A 282 3.92 5.34 4.28
CA TRP A 282 4.48 4.83 5.52
C TRP A 282 5.37 5.89 6.16
N ASP A 283 5.00 6.36 7.34
CA ASP A 283 5.95 7.04 8.23
C ASP A 283 6.81 5.99 8.91
N ILE A 284 8.12 6.19 8.91
CA ILE A 284 9.06 5.24 9.49
C ILE A 284 10.06 6.01 10.32
N GLY A 285 9.98 5.83 11.64
CA GLY A 285 10.81 6.53 12.60
C GLY A 285 12.30 6.43 12.34
N LEU A 286 12.82 5.33 11.77
CA LEU A 286 14.23 5.19 11.41
C LEU A 286 14.53 5.35 9.91
N GLY A 287 13.51 5.62 9.09
CA GLY A 287 13.65 5.63 7.63
C GLY A 287 14.07 4.27 7.07
N LEU A 288 14.92 4.27 6.05
CA LEU A 288 15.38 3.04 5.39
C LEU A 288 16.40 2.24 6.19
N LYS A 289 16.90 2.78 7.31
CA LYS A 289 17.77 2.06 8.25
C LYS A 289 17.15 0.73 8.72
N ILE A 290 15.82 0.60 8.73
CA ILE A 290 15.11 -0.65 9.06
C ILE A 290 15.47 -1.82 8.13
N PHE A 291 16.03 -1.54 6.95
CA PHE A 291 16.49 -2.53 5.98
C PHE A 291 18.00 -2.77 6.01
N GLU A 292 18.75 -2.14 6.92
CA GLU A 292 20.19 -2.36 7.05
C GLU A 292 20.48 -3.72 7.71
N GLY A 293 21.30 -4.52 7.05
CA GLY A 293 21.66 -5.85 7.54
C GLY A 293 20.53 -6.88 7.48
N ALA A 294 20.63 -7.91 8.34
CA ALA A 294 19.72 -9.05 8.32
C ALA A 294 18.41 -8.78 9.11
N PHE A 295 18.48 -7.88 10.09
CA PHE A 295 17.40 -7.58 11.01
C PHE A 295 17.48 -6.12 11.47
N ALA A 296 16.32 -5.56 11.84
CA ALA A 296 16.26 -4.24 12.47
C ALA A 296 17.06 -4.24 13.78
N ALA A 297 18.05 -3.35 13.88
CA ALA A 297 18.89 -3.22 15.06
C ALA A 297 18.18 -2.50 16.22
N GLU A 298 17.23 -1.64 15.89
CA GLU A 298 16.56 -0.72 16.82
C GLU A 298 15.06 -0.71 16.53
N ARG A 299 14.26 -0.37 17.55
CA ARG A 299 12.82 -0.20 17.40
C ARG A 299 12.55 1.05 16.56
N SER A 300 11.64 0.94 15.59
CA SER A 300 11.17 2.07 14.79
C SER A 300 9.67 2.26 14.96
N SER A 301 9.20 3.50 15.13
CA SER A 301 7.81 3.82 14.83
C SER A 301 7.51 3.52 13.37
N ALA A 302 6.31 3.04 13.10
CA ALA A 302 5.85 2.75 11.74
C ALA A 302 4.33 2.93 11.67
N THR A 303 3.88 3.88 10.86
CA THR A 303 2.46 4.21 10.72
C THR A 303 2.09 4.32 9.25
N PHE A 304 1.05 3.60 8.85
CA PHE A 304 0.49 3.66 7.50
C PHE A 304 -0.63 4.69 7.41
N LYS A 305 -0.62 5.47 6.34
CA LYS A 305 -1.61 6.53 6.06
C LYS A 305 -2.05 6.43 4.60
N ALA A 306 -3.36 6.33 4.38
CA ALA A 306 -3.99 6.28 3.07
C ALA A 306 -5.04 7.40 2.87
N GLU A 307 -5.33 8.15 3.93
CA GLU A 307 -6.32 9.23 3.88
C GLU A 307 -5.80 10.42 3.07
N LYS A 308 -6.62 10.90 2.14
CA LYS A 308 -6.25 11.98 1.22
C LYS A 308 -5.66 13.20 1.94
N LEU A 309 -6.31 13.67 3.01
CA LEU A 309 -5.85 14.85 3.76
C LEU A 309 -4.46 14.65 4.37
N ALA A 310 -4.20 13.46 4.93
CA ALA A 310 -2.88 13.12 5.45
C ALA A 310 -1.85 13.09 4.32
N VAL A 311 -2.15 12.38 3.22
CA VAL A 311 -1.27 12.20 2.06
C VAL A 311 -0.93 13.53 1.36
N ASP A 312 -1.88 14.45 1.29
CA ASP A 312 -1.67 15.78 0.70
C ASP A 312 -0.67 16.61 1.52
N GLY A 313 -0.55 16.37 2.84
CA GLY A 313 0.51 16.94 3.67
C GLY A 313 1.91 16.52 3.23
N TYR A 314 2.12 15.22 2.98
CA TYR A 314 3.40 14.69 2.49
C TYR A 314 3.77 15.23 1.11
N LYS A 315 2.78 15.37 0.22
CA LYS A 315 3.02 15.98 -1.10
C LYS A 315 3.46 17.43 -1.01
N LYS A 316 2.99 18.20 -0.02
CA LYS A 316 3.48 19.56 0.24
C LYS A 316 4.94 19.55 0.67
N VAL A 317 5.31 18.68 1.62
CA VAL A 317 6.71 18.50 2.03
C VAL A 317 7.60 18.19 0.83
N GLU A 318 7.19 17.27 -0.03
CA GLU A 318 7.94 16.94 -1.26
C GLU A 318 8.05 18.13 -2.22
N ALA A 319 6.98 18.90 -2.39
CA ALA A 319 6.98 20.07 -3.26
C ALA A 319 7.91 21.17 -2.72
N GLU A 320 7.93 21.38 -1.41
CA GLU A 320 8.81 22.33 -0.73
C GLU A 320 10.28 21.89 -0.86
N LEU A 321 10.60 20.62 -0.59
CA LEU A 321 11.95 20.08 -0.77
C LEU A 321 12.42 20.17 -2.22
N ALA A 322 11.54 19.85 -3.19
CA ALA A 322 11.89 19.91 -4.62
C ALA A 322 12.05 21.34 -5.13
N GLY A 323 11.26 22.28 -4.61
CA GLY A 323 11.25 23.68 -5.02
C GLY A 323 12.27 24.57 -4.31
N HIS A 324 12.97 24.04 -3.30
CA HIS A 324 13.91 24.83 -2.51
C HIS A 324 15.10 25.31 -3.38
N PRO A 325 15.50 26.60 -3.32
CA PRO A 325 16.57 27.15 -4.19
C PRO A 325 17.93 26.46 -4.07
N GLN A 326 18.19 25.84 -2.91
CA GLN A 326 19.43 25.11 -2.63
C GLN A 326 19.35 23.59 -2.90
N ALA A 327 18.21 23.10 -3.41
CA ALA A 327 18.06 21.71 -3.79
C ALA A 327 18.91 21.40 -5.03
N LYS A 328 19.73 20.36 -4.96
CA LYS A 328 20.45 19.82 -6.12
C LYS A 328 19.81 18.49 -6.51
N SER A 329 19.62 18.26 -7.80
CA SER A 329 19.01 17.01 -8.25
C SER A 329 19.70 16.38 -9.45
N ARG A 330 19.58 15.05 -9.52
CA ARG A 330 20.01 14.22 -10.63
C ARG A 330 18.95 13.18 -10.93
N ILE A 331 18.82 12.83 -12.20
CA ILE A 331 17.94 11.78 -12.69
C ILE A 331 18.82 10.71 -13.31
N LEU A 332 18.71 9.49 -12.80
CA LEU A 332 19.42 8.32 -13.25
C LEU A 332 18.43 7.41 -14.00
N PRO A 333 18.60 7.20 -15.31
CA PRO A 333 17.87 6.16 -16.02
C PRO A 333 18.42 4.77 -15.62
N SER A 334 17.55 3.76 -15.61
CA SER A 334 17.91 2.36 -15.33
C SER A 334 17.78 1.46 -16.55
#